data_AF-A0A087T687-F1
#
_entry.id   AF-A0A087T687-F1
#
_cell.length_a   1.000
_cell.length_b   1.000
_cell.length_c   1.000
_cell.angle_alpha   90.00
_cell.angle_beta   90.00
_cell.angle_gamma   90.00
#
_symmetry.space_group_name_H-M   'P 1'
#
loop_
_entity.id
_entity.type
_entity.pdbx_description
1 polymer ?
#
loop_
_entity_poly.entity_id
_entity_poly.type
_entity_poly.pdbx_seq_one_letter_code
_entity_poly.pdbx_strand_id
1 'polypeptide(L)' 'MMKGKIQTVLGLVEPEKLGLTLTHEHLLHDLPKEVFRKPLPPALLHLNDRDYAMHNLGWIRQYP' A
#
# COMPACT_ATOMS: atom_id res chain seq x y z
N MET A 1 17.23 16.35 23.71
CA MET A 1 17.59 14.92 23.68
C MET A 1 16.45 14.15 23.03
N MET A 2 16.72 13.29 22.03
CA MET A 2 15.66 12.55 21.31
C MET A 2 15.26 11.23 21.98
N LYS A 3 16.05 10.73 22.93
CA LYS A 3 15.85 9.42 23.55
C LYS A 3 14.51 9.37 24.32
N GLY A 4 13.69 8.36 24.03
CA GLY A 4 12.39 8.15 24.69
C GLY A 4 11.22 8.97 24.15
N LYS A 5 11.39 9.68 23.03
CA LYS A 5 10.30 10.38 22.32
C LYS A 5 9.99 9.67 21.00
N ILE A 6 8.80 9.95 20.45
CA ILE A 6 8.41 9.50 19.12
C ILE A 6 8.52 10.68 18.16
N GLN A 7 9.16 10.48 17.01
CA GLN A 7 9.23 11.48 15.95
C GLN A 7 8.06 11.28 14.98
N THR A 8 7.28 12.33 14.76
CA THR A 8 6.22 12.39 13.74
C THR A 8 6.58 13.41 12.66
N VAL A 9 5.77 13.52 11.60
CA VAL A 9 5.93 14.55 10.57
C VAL A 9 5.70 15.98 11.10
N LEU A 10 5.05 16.14 12.25
CA LEU A 10 4.82 17.44 12.91
C LEU A 10 5.79 17.72 14.06
N GLY A 11 6.74 16.81 14.35
CA GLY A 11 7.69 16.95 15.43
C GLY A 11 7.62 15.83 16.48
N LEU A 12 8.25 16.07 17.63
CA LEU A 12 8.35 15.11 18.73
C LEU A 12 7.06 15.03 19.54
N VAL A 13 6.69 13.81 19.96
CA VAL A 13 5.58 13.55 20.86
C VAL A 13 5.99 12.60 22.01
N GLU A 14 5.25 12.68 23.12
CA GLU A 14 5.37 11.75 24.25
C GLU A 14 4.82 10.37 23.88
N PRO A 15 5.46 9.26 24.30
CA PRO A 15 4.96 7.91 24.05
C PRO A 15 3.51 7.67 24.50
N GLU A 16 3.12 8.25 25.64
CA GLU A 16 1.78 8.09 26.21
C GLU A 16 0.70 8.78 25.37
N LYS A 17 1.09 9.71 24.49
CA LYS A 17 0.19 10.41 23.56
C LYS A 17 -0.01 9.67 22.24
N LEU A 18 0.71 8.57 22.00
CA LEU A 18 0.65 7.86 20.73
C LEU A 18 -0.73 7.23 20.48
N GLY A 19 -1.40 6.73 21.52
CA GLY A 19 -2.72 6.12 21.41
C GLY A 19 -2.75 4.81 20.61
N LEU A 20 -3.94 4.40 20.16
CA LEU A 20 -4.10 3.23 19.29
C LEU A 20 -3.41 3.48 17.94
N THR A 21 -2.44 2.63 17.60
CA THR A 21 -1.55 2.87 16.46
C THR A 21 -1.46 1.66 15.56
N LEU A 22 -1.65 1.88 14.25
CA LEU A 22 -1.24 0.94 13.21
C LEU A 22 0.26 1.14 12.99
N THR A 23 1.05 0.12 13.33
CA THR A 23 2.51 0.22 13.34
C THR A 23 3.15 0.15 11.95
N HIS A 24 2.37 -0.23 10.93
CA HIS A 24 2.83 -0.33 9.55
C HIS A 24 1.68 -0.12 8.58
N GLU A 25 1.69 1.00 7.86
CA GLU A 25 0.73 1.33 6.80
C GLU A 25 1.43 2.16 5.72
N HIS A 26 0.91 2.13 4.49
CA HIS A 26 1.35 2.98 3.39
C HIS A 26 0.31 4.07 3.11
N LEU A 27 0.58 5.33 3.49
CA LEU A 27 -0.31 6.46 3.20
C LEU A 27 -0.19 6.96 1.75
N LEU A 28 1.03 6.91 1.21
CA LEU A 28 1.34 7.22 -0.17
C LEU A 28 2.47 6.31 -0.60
N HIS A 29 2.31 5.67 -1.75
CA HIS A 29 3.34 4.84 -2.32
C HIS A 29 3.23 4.81 -3.84
N ASP A 30 4.37 4.75 -4.50
CA ASP A 30 4.49 4.54 -5.93
C ASP A 30 5.31 3.26 -6.14
N LEU A 31 4.61 2.18 -6.47
CA LEU A 31 5.24 0.90 -6.76
C LEU A 31 5.13 0.60 -8.26
N PRO A 32 6.25 0.19 -8.88
CA PRO A 32 6.20 -0.26 -10.26
C PRO A 32 5.25 -1.45 -10.39
N LYS A 33 4.48 -1.48 -11.49
CA LYS A 33 3.55 -2.59 -11.79
C LYS A 33 4.27 -3.94 -11.81
N GLU A 34 5.56 -3.93 -12.15
CA GLU A 34 6.45 -5.08 -12.19
C GLU A 34 6.62 -5.77 -10.82
N VAL A 35 6.42 -5.06 -9.71
CA VAL A 35 6.50 -5.63 -8.35
C VAL A 35 5.37 -6.62 -8.07
N PHE A 36 4.23 -6.45 -8.76
CA PHE A 36 3.02 -7.22 -8.51
C PHE A 36 2.63 -8.17 -9.65
N ARG A 37 3.21 -7.99 -10.84
CA ARG A 37 2.92 -8.80 -12.02
C ARG A 37 3.44 -10.24 -11.87
N LYS A 38 2.51 -11.18 -11.70
CA LYS A 38 2.74 -12.60 -12.03
C LYS A 38 2.69 -12.78 -13.55
N PRO A 39 3.45 -13.72 -14.14
CA PRO A 39 3.31 -14.03 -15.56
C PRO A 39 1.87 -14.47 -15.85
N LEU A 40 1.21 -13.77 -16.76
CA LEU A 40 -0.16 -14.04 -17.15
C LEU A 40 -0.22 -14.92 -18.39
N PRO A 41 -1.25 -15.78 -18.53
CA PRO A 41 -1.56 -16.40 -19.80
C PRO A 41 -1.76 -15.33 -20.90
N PRO A 42 -1.29 -15.56 -22.14
CA PRO A 42 -1.41 -14.58 -23.22
C PRO A 42 -2.84 -14.07 -23.45
N ALA A 43 -3.84 -14.94 -23.28
CA ALA A 43 -5.25 -14.60 -23.42
C ALA A 43 -5.74 -13.52 -22.42
N LEU A 44 -5.04 -13.32 -21.31
CA LEU A 44 -5.46 -12.45 -20.21
C LEU A 44 -4.63 -11.16 -20.10
N LEU A 45 -3.61 -10.96 -20.96
CA LEU A 45 -2.74 -9.78 -20.92
C LEU A 45 -3.51 -8.46 -21.04
N HIS A 46 -4.61 -8.46 -21.80
CA HIS A 46 -5.47 -7.29 -22.00
C HIS A 46 -6.18 -6.79 -20.72
N LEU A 47 -6.14 -7.55 -19.64
CA LEU A 47 -6.72 -7.16 -18.34
C LEU A 47 -5.76 -6.30 -17.49
N ASN A 48 -4.47 -6.24 -17.82
CA ASN A 48 -3.46 -5.48 -17.06
C ASN A 48 -3.54 -3.96 -17.23
N ASP A 49 -4.12 -3.51 -18.34
CA ASP A 49 -4.23 -2.09 -18.67
C ASP A 49 -5.65 -1.56 -18.48
N ARG A 50 -6.50 -2.31 -17.76
CA ARG A 50 -7.86 -1.91 -17.42
C ARG A 50 -7.87 -1.04 -16.17
N ASP A 51 -8.77 -0.07 -16.15
CA ASP A 51 -9.04 0.74 -14.97
C ASP A 51 -9.59 -0.11 -13.82
N TYR A 52 -9.38 0.36 -12.59
CA TYR A 52 -9.96 -0.26 -11.41
C TYR A 52 -11.47 -0.06 -11.38
N ALA A 53 -12.26 -1.14 -11.47
CA ALA A 53 -13.71 -1.06 -11.55
C ALA A 53 -14.42 -2.24 -10.88
N MET A 54 -15.67 -2.04 -10.43
CA MET A 54 -16.44 -3.08 -9.75
C MET A 54 -16.56 -4.38 -10.58
N HIS A 55 -16.71 -4.28 -11.90
CA HIS A 55 -16.90 -5.43 -12.78
C HIS A 55 -15.63 -6.28 -12.96
N ASN A 56 -14.44 -5.75 -12.64
CA ASN A 56 -13.17 -6.48 -12.78
C ASN A 56 -12.48 -6.78 -11.44
N LEU A 57 -13.13 -6.50 -10.29
CA LEU A 57 -12.59 -6.82 -8.97
C LEU A 57 -12.25 -8.30 -8.78
N GLY A 58 -13.01 -9.21 -9.40
CA GLY A 58 -12.73 -10.64 -9.34
C GLY A 58 -11.35 -10.98 -9.90
N TRP A 59 -10.96 -10.33 -11.00
CA TRP A 59 -9.64 -10.45 -11.62
C TRP A 59 -8.55 -9.79 -10.77
N ILE A 60 -8.75 -8.52 -10.38
CA ILE A 60 -7.77 -7.73 -9.62
C ILE A 60 -7.41 -8.43 -8.30
N ARG A 61 -8.36 -9.10 -7.63
CA ARG A 61 -8.08 -9.84 -6.39
C ARG A 61 -7.15 -11.05 -6.57
N GLN A 62 -7.14 -11.65 -7.76
CA GLN A 62 -6.26 -12.80 -8.05
C GLN A 62 -4.86 -12.33 -8.52
N TYR A 63 -4.79 -11.13 -9.08
CA TYR A 63 -3.61 -10.49 -9.64
C TYR A 63 -3.57 -9.01 -9.22
N PRO A 64 -3.36 -8.73 -7.92
CA PRO A 64 -3.35 -7.38 -7.37
C PRO A 64 -2.17 -6.55 -7.90
#